data_AF-A0A552UT78-F1
#
_entry.id   AF-A0A552UT78-F1
#
_cell.length_a   1.000
_cell.length_b   1.000
_cell.length_c   1.000
_cell.angle_alpha   90.00
_cell.angle_beta   90.00
_cell.angle_gamma   90.00
#
_symmetry.space_group_name_H-M   'P 1'
#
loop_
_entity.id
_entity.type
_entity.pdbx_description
1 polymer ?
#
loop_
_entity_poly.entity_id
_entity_poly.type
_entity_poly.pdbx_seq_one_letter_code
_entity_poly.pdbx_strand_id
1 'polypeptide(L)'
;MEFNYKQLEGQLEKVCSDVQKDFHKKFNSDIYISAGGSKLEAFINDLQKEFENTAVAFLSKHRLEKDTEAKRRVFNITKLYAKKCIEDFSKI
;
A
#
# COMPACT_ATOMS: atom_id res chain seq x y z
N MET A 1 -12.42 23.74 2.71
CA MET A 1 -12.47 22.85 3.88
C MET A 1 -11.47 21.75 3.66
N GLU A 2 -10.52 21.55 4.57
CA GLU A 2 -9.51 20.49 4.42
C GLU A 2 -10.11 19.17 4.93
N PHE A 3 -10.34 18.23 4.02
CA PHE A 3 -10.82 16.91 4.39
C PHE A 3 -9.69 16.17 5.14
N ASN A 4 -10.00 15.55 6.28
CA ASN A 4 -8.98 14.90 7.12
C ASN A 4 -8.63 13.51 6.57
N TYR A 5 -7.41 13.35 6.07
CA TYR A 5 -6.91 12.10 5.52
C TYR A 5 -6.16 11.22 6.52
N LYS A 6 -6.09 11.57 7.81
CA LYS A 6 -5.39 10.76 8.82
C LYS A 6 -5.92 9.33 8.91
N GLN A 7 -7.22 9.13 8.65
CA GLN A 7 -7.80 7.79 8.61
C GLN A 7 -7.28 6.98 7.41
N LEU A 8 -7.06 7.62 6.25
CA LEU A 8 -6.44 6.98 5.10
C LEU A 8 -5.00 6.60 5.44
N GLU A 9 -4.23 7.51 6.02
CA GLU A 9 -2.84 7.25 6.42
C GLU A 9 -2.72 6.03 7.33
N GLY A 10 -3.52 5.96 8.40
CA GLY A 10 -3.53 4.80 9.29
C GLY A 10 -3.99 3.49 8.62
N GLN A 11 -4.89 3.56 7.64
CA GLN A 11 -5.27 2.40 6.83
C GLN A 11 -4.09 1.92 5.96
N LEU A 12 -3.37 2.84 5.33
CA LEU A 12 -2.22 2.53 4.48
C LEU A 12 -1.05 1.95 5.29
N GLU A 13 -0.79 2.44 6.50
CA GLU A 13 0.23 1.88 7.39
C GLU A 13 -0.11 0.44 7.81
N LYS A 14 -1.38 0.17 8.10
CA LYS A 14 -1.85 -1.17 8.42
C LYS A 14 -1.70 -2.11 7.22
N VAL A 15 -2.14 -1.67 6.03
CA VAL A 15 -2.01 -2.45 4.79
C VAL A 15 -0.55 -2.77 4.49
N CYS A 16 0.36 -1.80 4.61
CA CYS A 16 1.79 -2.04 4.47
C CYS A 16 2.29 -3.15 5.41
N SER A 17 1.94 -3.07 6.69
CA SER A 17 2.34 -4.05 7.70
C SER A 17 1.75 -5.44 7.42
N ASP A 18 0.49 -5.53 6.97
CA ASP A 18 -0.16 -6.79 6.64
C ASP A 18 0.46 -7.43 5.39
N VAL A 19 0.74 -6.64 4.34
CA VAL A 19 1.41 -7.12 3.12
C VAL A 19 2.83 -7.61 3.44
N GLN A 20 3.60 -6.86 4.24
CA GLN A 20 4.92 -7.30 4.69
C GLN A 20 4.84 -8.63 5.46
N LYS A 21 3.91 -8.76 6.41
CA LYS A 21 3.72 -10.02 7.18
C LYS A 21 3.30 -11.18 6.30
N ASP A 22 2.37 -10.97 5.38
CA ASP A 22 1.90 -12.01 4.46
C ASP A 22 3.03 -12.46 3.53
N PHE A 23 3.80 -11.50 3.02
CA PHE A 23 5.01 -11.76 2.26
C PHE A 23 6.02 -12.58 3.08
N HIS A 24 6.39 -12.14 4.27
CA HIS A 24 7.30 -12.90 5.14
C HIS A 24 6.77 -14.31 5.43
N LYS A 25 5.46 -14.51 5.67
CA LYS A 25 4.89 -15.86 5.86
C LYS A 25 5.06 -16.74 4.62
N LYS A 26 4.73 -16.21 3.43
CA LYS A 26 4.87 -16.91 2.15
C LYS A 26 6.33 -17.29 1.87
N PHE A 27 7.27 -16.41 2.19
CA PHE A 27 8.70 -16.63 1.91
C PHE A 27 9.47 -17.35 3.00
N ASN A 28 9.03 -17.31 4.25
CA ASN A 28 9.66 -18.04 5.35
C ASN A 28 9.22 -19.53 5.37
N SER A 29 8.14 -19.87 4.67
CA SER A 29 7.68 -21.25 4.51
C SER A 29 8.29 -21.97 3.31
N ASP A 30 9.02 -21.27 2.42
CA ASP A 30 9.43 -21.83 1.14
C ASP A 30 10.96 -21.83 0.96
N ILE A 31 11.47 -23.04 0.70
CA ILE A 31 12.86 -23.44 0.45
C ILE A 31 13.38 -22.87 -0.92
N TYR A 32 12.75 -21.84 -1.48
CA TYR A 32 13.03 -21.36 -2.84
C TYR A 32 14.17 -20.34 -2.93
N ILE A 33 15.33 -20.96 -3.13
CA ILE A 33 16.57 -20.61 -3.85
C ILE A 33 16.41 -19.42 -4.84
N SER A 34 17.29 -18.41 -4.66
CA SER A 34 17.86 -17.52 -5.68
C SER A 34 16.92 -16.79 -6.67
N ALA A 35 16.19 -15.76 -6.20
CA ALA A 35 15.65 -14.70 -7.07
C ALA A 35 15.30 -13.43 -6.27
N GLY A 36 16.31 -12.68 -5.81
CA GLY A 36 16.09 -11.45 -5.01
C GLY A 36 15.25 -10.38 -5.72
N GLY A 37 15.34 -10.28 -7.05
CA GLY A 37 14.57 -9.32 -7.86
C GLY A 37 13.08 -9.66 -7.94
N SER A 38 12.75 -10.92 -8.23
CA SER A 38 11.35 -11.36 -8.40
C SER A 38 10.54 -11.30 -7.10
N LYS A 39 11.20 -11.39 -5.94
CA LYS A 39 10.59 -11.23 -4.61
C LYS A 39 10.14 -9.79 -4.38
N LEU A 40 11.01 -8.82 -4.64
CA LEU A 40 10.67 -7.40 -4.49
C LEU A 40 9.58 -6.97 -5.47
N GLU A 41 9.64 -7.44 -6.73
CA GLU A 41 8.59 -7.15 -7.70
C GLU A 41 7.23 -7.73 -7.30
N ALA A 42 7.19 -8.95 -6.78
CA ALA A 42 5.96 -9.55 -6.24
C ALA A 42 5.41 -8.74 -5.07
N PHE A 43 6.26 -8.34 -4.13
CA PHE A 43 5.88 -7.46 -3.02
C PHE A 43 5.30 -6.13 -3.50
N ILE A 44 5.98 -5.47 -4.46
CA ILE A 44 5.53 -4.18 -5.01
C ILE A 44 4.16 -4.34 -5.68
N ASN A 45 3.93 -5.42 -6.44
CA ASN A 45 2.66 -5.66 -7.10
C ASN A 45 1.51 -5.90 -6.11
N ASP A 46 1.71 -6.75 -5.10
CA ASP A 46 0.71 -6.98 -4.04
C ASP A 46 0.43 -5.69 -3.26
N LEU A 47 1.49 -4.94 -2.92
CA LEU A 47 1.37 -3.66 -2.24
C LEU A 47 0.56 -2.65 -3.06
N GLN A 48 0.89 -2.46 -4.33
CA GLN A 48 0.19 -1.52 -5.21
C GLN A 48 -1.30 -1.84 -5.28
N LYS A 49 -1.64 -3.11 -5.49
CA LYS A 49 -3.03 -3.57 -5.56
C LYS A 49 -3.80 -3.27 -4.27
N GLU A 50 -3.23 -3.58 -3.11
CA GLU A 50 -3.92 -3.34 -1.83
C GLU A 50 -4.03 -1.84 -1.49
N PHE A 51 -3.03 -1.05 -1.86
CA PHE A 51 -3.04 0.40 -1.73
C PHE A 51 -4.10 1.05 -2.64
N GLU A 52 -4.23 0.58 -3.88
CA GLU A 52 -5.28 1.01 -4.81
C GLU A 52 -6.67 0.64 -4.30
N ASN A 53 -6.85 -0.60 -3.84
CA ASN A 53 -8.11 -1.06 -3.22
C ASN A 53 -8.50 -0.17 -2.03
N THR A 54 -7.54 0.15 -1.17
CA THR A 54 -7.75 1.01 0.00
C THR A 54 -8.12 2.44 -0.40
N ALA A 55 -7.44 3.00 -1.40
CA ALA A 55 -7.74 4.33 -1.92
C ALA A 55 -9.15 4.41 -2.52
N VAL A 56 -9.54 3.44 -3.34
CA VAL A 56 -10.88 3.37 -3.94
C VAL A 56 -11.95 3.18 -2.87
N ALA A 57 -11.74 2.27 -1.91
CA ALA A 57 -12.65 2.06 -0.80
C ALA A 57 -12.83 3.32 0.06
N PHE A 58 -11.74 4.06 0.31
CA PHE A 58 -11.78 5.32 1.04
C PHE A 58 -12.59 6.38 0.29
N LEU A 59 -12.33 6.56 -1.02
CA LEU A 59 -13.06 7.50 -1.86
C LEU A 59 -14.56 7.19 -1.87
N SER A 60 -14.93 5.92 -2.02
CA SER A 60 -16.33 5.50 -2.05
C SER A 60 -17.00 5.67 -0.68
N LYS A 61 -16.35 5.24 0.41
CA LYS A 61 -16.84 5.38 1.79
C LYS A 61 -17.16 6.83 2.15
N HIS A 62 -16.37 7.77 1.66
CA HIS A 62 -16.55 9.20 1.93
C HIS A 62 -17.27 9.95 0.80
N ARG A 63 -17.79 9.25 -0.22
CA ARG A 63 -18.49 9.83 -1.39
C ARG A 63 -17.67 10.87 -2.16
N LEU A 64 -16.34 10.70 -2.16
CA LEU A 64 -15.37 11.58 -2.82
C LEU A 64 -15.07 11.14 -4.27
N GLU A 65 -15.80 10.15 -4.79
CA GLU A 65 -15.62 9.58 -6.12
C GLU A 65 -15.87 10.56 -7.28
N LYS A 66 -16.51 11.70 -7.03
CA LYS A 66 -16.71 12.76 -8.04
C LYS A 66 -15.83 13.98 -7.80
N ASP A 67 -15.08 14.00 -6.70
CA ASP A 67 -14.21 15.09 -6.32
C ASP A 67 -12.79 14.84 -6.85
N THR A 68 -12.44 15.56 -7.92
CA THR A 68 -11.13 15.44 -8.58
C THR A 68 -9.98 15.85 -7.66
N GLU A 69 -10.19 16.85 -6.80
CA GLU A 69 -9.15 17.30 -5.86
C GLU A 69 -8.94 16.23 -4.78
N ALA A 70 -10.02 15.72 -4.20
CA ALA A 70 -9.95 14.66 -3.21
C ALA A 70 -9.30 13.39 -3.77
N LYS A 71 -9.66 12.98 -4.99
CA LYS A 71 -8.98 11.88 -5.70
C LYS A 71 -7.48 12.12 -5.80
N ARG A 72 -7.08 13.29 -6.31
CA ARG A 72 -5.67 13.63 -6.48
C ARG A 72 -4.92 13.58 -5.15
N ARG A 73 -5.51 14.09 -4.07
CA ARG A 73 -4.93 14.03 -2.72
C ARG A 73 -4.80 12.59 -2.23
N VAL A 74 -5.87 11.78 -2.32
CA VAL A 74 -5.85 10.37 -1.93
C VAL A 74 -4.75 9.61 -2.69
N PHE A 75 -4.70 9.71 -4.01
CA PHE A 75 -3.69 9.01 -4.81
C PHE A 75 -2.25 9.49 -4.48
N ASN A 76 -2.04 10.77 -4.22
CA ASN A 76 -0.74 11.27 -3.79
C ASN A 76 -0.32 10.68 -2.43
N ILE A 77 -1.23 10.65 -1.45
CA ILE A 77 -0.97 10.06 -0.13
C ILE A 77 -0.66 8.57 -0.28
N THR A 78 -1.51 7.83 -1.01
CA THR A 78 -1.31 6.41 -1.31
C THR A 78 0.05 6.14 -1.94
N LYS A 79 0.47 6.93 -2.94
CA LYS A 79 1.78 6.78 -3.60
C LYS A 79 2.95 7.05 -2.65
N LEU A 80 2.85 8.08 -1.80
CA LEU A 80 3.88 8.42 -0.83
C LEU A 80 4.07 7.30 0.20
N TYR A 81 2.98 6.77 0.73
CA TYR A 81 3.03 5.67 1.70
C TYR A 81 3.48 4.35 1.07
N ALA A 82 3.08 4.06 -0.18
CA ALA A 82 3.56 2.90 -0.91
C ALA A 82 5.08 2.96 -1.09
N LYS A 83 5.63 4.11 -1.50
CA LYS A 83 7.08 4.31 -1.61
C LYS A 83 7.78 4.09 -0.26
N LYS A 84 7.26 4.70 0.81
CA LYS A 84 7.80 4.53 2.18
C LYS A 84 7.81 3.06 2.59
N CYS A 85 6.73 2.33 2.32
CA CYS A 85 6.62 0.91 2.64
C CYS A 85 7.65 0.04 1.90
N ILE A 86 7.90 0.33 0.61
CA ILE A 86 8.91 -0.37 -0.20
C ILE A 86 10.32 -0.05 0.30
N GLU A 87 10.60 1.23 0.61
CA GLU A 87 11.89 1.64 1.17
C GLU A 87 12.16 1.00 2.54
N ASP A 88 11.12 0.85 3.37
CA ASP A 88 11.20 0.16 4.66
C ASP A 88 11.47 -1.34 4.47
N PHE A 89 10.71 -1.99 3.58
CA PHE A 89 10.90 -3.39 3.22
C PHE A 89 12.28 -3.68 2.63
N SER A 90 12.82 -2.77 1.81
CA SER A 90 14.15 -2.94 1.18
C SER A 90 15.32 -2.76 2.15
N LYS A 91 15.07 -2.23 3.36
CA LYS A 91 16.08 -2.10 4.42
C LYS A 91 16.16 -3.33 5.33
N ILE A 92 15.16 -4.21 5.28
CA ILE A 92 15.07 -5.47 6.03
C ILE A 92 15.88 -6.54 5.29
#